data_AF-A0A6N4XW20-F1
#
_entry.id   AF-A0A6N4XW20-F1
#
_cell.length_a   1.000
_cell.length_b   1.000
_cell.length_c   1.000
_cell.angle_alpha   90.00
_cell.angle_beta   90.00
_cell.angle_gamma   90.00
#
_symmetry.space_group_name_H-M   'P 1'
#
loop_
_entity.id
_entity.type
_entity.pdbx_description
1 polymer ?
#
loop_
_entity_poly.entity_id
_entity_poly.type
_entity_poly.pdbx_seq_one_letter_code
_entity_poly.pdbx_strand_id
1 'polypeptide(L)'
;MSFYYGQIHQNGVVNLKQNELLTLNRLLWSIFQDSTPKQPSQAGIHSKVYEKGEKATKLAVEVLFNEKAFQMFLWFPNSQIEDMNLSKDEEENRVYIVKVPQWIWEKGYSNAIEKQLDFYNKDESKYSKDDFTLISKVENFDPTN
;
A
#
# COMPACT_ATOMS: atom_id res chain seq x y z
N MET A 1 -15.67 49.84 40.50
CA MET A 1 -16.31 48.59 40.07
C MET A 1 -16.03 48.39 38.59
N SER A 2 -15.59 47.18 38.22
CA SER A 2 -15.38 46.62 36.87
C SER A 2 -16.58 46.89 35.93
N PHE A 3 -16.49 46.86 34.58
CA PHE A 3 -16.10 45.72 33.74
C PHE A 3 -15.49 46.12 32.37
N TYR A 4 -14.43 45.39 32.04
CA TYR A 4 -14.02 44.82 30.74
C TYR A 4 -14.86 45.16 29.48
N TYR A 5 -14.16 45.63 28.44
CA TYR A 5 -14.47 45.25 27.05
C TYR A 5 -13.28 44.45 26.50
N GLY A 6 -13.58 43.25 26.00
CA GLY A 6 -12.63 42.20 25.66
C GLY A 6 -11.86 42.38 24.35
N GLN A 7 -10.82 41.54 24.24
CA GLN A 7 -9.94 41.21 23.11
C GLN A 7 -10.73 40.75 21.84
N ILE A 8 -10.21 40.66 20.61
CA ILE A 8 -9.08 39.88 20.07
C ILE A 8 -8.65 40.44 18.68
N HIS A 9 -7.39 40.17 18.32
CA HIS A 9 -6.54 40.67 17.22
C HIS A 9 -6.80 40.11 15.79
N GLN A 10 -6.04 40.72 14.86
CA GLN A 10 -5.47 40.23 13.59
C GLN A 10 -6.26 40.52 12.31
N ASN A 11 -5.72 41.45 11.51
CA ASN A 11 -5.70 41.38 10.05
C ASN A 11 -4.58 42.31 9.53
N GLY A 12 -3.35 41.80 9.55
CA GLY A 12 -2.20 42.46 8.92
C GLY A 12 -2.16 42.11 7.44
N VAL A 13 -2.55 43.04 6.57
CA VAL A 13 -2.29 42.94 5.13
C VAL A 13 -0.80 43.25 4.92
N VAL A 14 0.00 42.23 4.61
CA VAL A 14 1.43 42.38 4.33
C VAL A 14 1.60 42.96 2.92
N ASN A 15 2.09 44.19 2.81
CA ASN A 15 2.36 44.85 1.53
C ASN A 15 3.78 44.49 1.07
N LEU A 16 3.92 43.35 0.41
CA LEU A 16 5.21 42.84 -0.07
C LEU A 16 5.69 43.68 -1.25
N LYS A 17 6.98 44.07 -1.24
CA LYS A 17 7.57 44.76 -2.40
C LYS A 17 7.65 43.78 -3.57
N GLN A 18 7.59 44.29 -4.81
CA GLN A 18 7.54 43.49 -6.04
C GLN A 18 8.67 42.43 -6.13
N ASN A 19 9.85 42.74 -5.58
CA ASN A 19 10.99 41.82 -5.50
C ASN A 19 10.81 40.68 -4.49
N GLU A 20 10.08 40.91 -3.40
CA GLU A 20 9.78 39.89 -2.38
C GLU A 20 8.71 38.93 -2.89
N LEU A 21 7.72 39.43 -3.64
CA LEU A 21 6.73 38.61 -4.36
C LEU A 21 7.37 37.69 -5.41
N LEU A 22 8.35 38.19 -6.17
CA LEU A 22 9.10 37.38 -7.13
C LEU A 22 9.92 36.29 -6.45
N THR A 23 10.48 36.60 -5.27
CA THR A 23 11.27 35.65 -4.48
C THR A 23 10.38 34.57 -3.86
N LEU A 24 9.22 34.94 -3.31
CA LEU A 24 8.21 34.01 -2.81
C LEU A 24 7.66 33.11 -3.91
N ASN A 25 7.38 33.66 -5.09
CA ASN A 25 6.97 32.84 -6.23
C ASN A 25 8.06 31.84 -6.63
N ARG A 26 9.33 32.26 -6.69
CA ARG A 26 10.44 31.33 -6.97
C ARG A 26 10.58 30.23 -5.93
N LEU A 27 10.42 30.56 -4.64
CA LEU A 27 10.45 29.58 -3.55
C LEU A 27 9.26 28.62 -3.61
N LEU A 28 8.06 29.10 -3.93
CA LEU A 28 6.90 28.25 -4.15
C LEU A 28 7.14 27.32 -5.34
N TRP A 29 7.64 27.83 -6.46
CA TRP A 29 7.98 27.02 -7.63
C TRP A 29 9.04 25.96 -7.32
N SER A 30 10.07 26.25 -6.51
CA SER A 30 11.05 25.23 -6.13
C SER A 30 10.44 24.14 -5.25
N ILE A 31 9.54 24.50 -4.32
CA ILE A 31 8.81 23.53 -3.50
C ILE A 31 7.90 22.64 -4.37
N PHE A 32 7.24 23.22 -5.37
CA PHE A 32 6.41 22.46 -6.30
C PHE A 32 7.23 21.56 -7.24
N GLN A 33 8.43 21.97 -7.65
CA GLN A 33 9.32 21.16 -8.49
C GLN A 33 9.91 19.96 -7.73
N ASP A 34 10.23 20.12 -6.45
CA ASP A 34 10.66 18.99 -5.58
C ASP A 34 9.49 18.05 -5.18
N SER A 35 8.25 18.44 -5.45
CA SER A 35 7.05 17.68 -5.10
C SER A 35 6.52 16.76 -6.20
N THR A 36 7.29 16.43 -7.23
CA THR A 36 6.88 15.33 -8.13
C THR A 36 6.63 14.10 -7.25
N PRO A 37 5.38 13.62 -7.12
CA PRO A 37 5.09 12.51 -6.24
C PRO A 37 5.92 11.34 -6.75
N LYS A 38 6.87 10.88 -5.94
CA LYS A 38 7.55 9.62 -6.22
C LYS A 38 6.44 8.60 -6.42
N GLN A 39 6.47 7.90 -7.56
CA GLN A 39 5.55 6.80 -7.73
C GLN A 39 5.70 5.88 -6.50
N PRO A 40 4.59 5.37 -5.93
CA PRO A 40 4.70 4.42 -4.84
C PRO A 40 5.45 3.18 -5.36
N SER A 41 6.26 2.56 -4.51
CA SER A 41 6.81 1.23 -4.81
C SER A 41 5.65 0.27 -5.07
N GLN A 42 5.85 -0.63 -6.03
CA GLN A 42 4.83 -1.60 -6.44
C GLN A 42 5.27 -3.02 -6.09
N ALA A 43 4.30 -3.87 -5.82
CA ALA A 43 4.46 -5.31 -5.65
C ALA A 43 3.83 -6.05 -6.84
N GLY A 44 4.60 -6.90 -7.52
CA GLY A 44 4.13 -7.88 -8.49
C GLY A 44 3.88 -9.21 -7.82
N ILE A 45 2.62 -9.56 -7.61
CA ILE A 45 2.21 -10.77 -6.92
C ILE A 45 2.00 -11.88 -7.95
N HIS A 46 2.77 -12.96 -7.84
CA HIS A 46 2.59 -14.14 -8.67
C HIS A 46 1.53 -15.05 -8.07
N SER A 47 0.48 -15.35 -8.83
CA SER A 47 -0.61 -16.20 -8.38
C SER A 47 -1.09 -17.15 -9.47
N LYS A 48 -1.39 -18.39 -9.10
CA LYS A 48 -2.09 -19.35 -9.97
C LYS A 48 -3.59 -19.10 -10.03
N VAL A 49 -4.13 -18.29 -9.11
CA VAL A 49 -5.56 -17.96 -9.03
C VAL A 49 -5.75 -16.48 -9.30
N TYR A 50 -6.61 -16.17 -10.28
CA TYR A 50 -7.05 -14.81 -10.56
C TYR A 50 -8.56 -14.82 -10.77
N GLU A 51 -9.30 -14.36 -9.77
CA GLU A 51 -10.76 -14.27 -9.80
C GLU A 51 -11.16 -12.81 -9.63
N LYS A 52 -11.41 -12.12 -10.76
CA LYS A 52 -11.87 -10.73 -10.75
C LYS A 52 -13.37 -10.67 -10.38
N GLY A 53 -13.68 -10.20 -9.18
CA GLY A 53 -15.05 -9.88 -8.77
C GLY A 53 -15.45 -8.45 -9.14
N GLU A 54 -16.65 -8.04 -8.72
CA GLU A 54 -17.17 -6.69 -9.01
C GLU A 54 -16.32 -5.58 -8.35
N LYS A 55 -15.97 -5.76 -7.08
CA LYS A 55 -15.28 -4.74 -6.27
C LYS A 55 -13.81 -5.07 -5.97
N ALA A 56 -13.49 -6.37 -5.91
CA ALA A 56 -12.17 -6.85 -5.54
C ALA A 56 -11.82 -8.09 -6.36
N THR A 57 -10.53 -8.28 -6.57
CA THR A 57 -9.94 -9.44 -7.21
C THR A 57 -9.33 -10.33 -6.14
N LYS A 58 -9.65 -11.62 -6.23
CA LYS A 58 -9.10 -12.64 -5.34
C LYS A 58 -7.88 -13.28 -5.99
N LEU A 59 -6.79 -13.33 -5.23
CA LEU A 59 -5.54 -13.99 -5.58
C LEU A 59 -5.22 -15.06 -4.54
N ALA A 60 -4.45 -16.07 -4.92
CA ALA A 60 -3.91 -17.08 -4.01
C ALA A 60 -2.39 -16.98 -3.95
N VAL A 61 -1.84 -17.01 -2.74
CA VAL A 61 -0.40 -17.17 -2.51
C VAL A 61 -0.17 -18.40 -1.66
N GLU A 62 0.96 -19.05 -1.88
CA GLU A 62 1.42 -20.20 -1.12
C GLU A 62 2.20 -19.73 0.09
N VAL A 63 1.84 -20.25 1.25
CA VAL A 63 2.44 -19.92 2.54
C VAL A 63 2.75 -21.21 3.27
N LEU A 64 3.92 -21.27 3.90
CA LEU A 64 4.31 -22.31 4.83
C LEU A 64 3.86 -21.90 6.23
N PHE A 65 3.13 -22.78 6.90
CA PHE A 65 2.81 -22.63 8.33
C PHE A 65 3.06 -23.96 9.02
N ASN A 66 3.95 -23.94 10.03
CA ASN A 66 4.33 -25.14 10.79
C ASN A 66 4.64 -26.35 9.87
N GLU A 67 5.56 -26.14 8.93
CA GLU A 67 6.01 -27.14 7.92
C GLU A 67 4.95 -27.60 6.91
N LYS A 68 3.73 -27.04 6.95
CA LYS A 68 2.66 -27.36 5.99
C LYS A 68 2.44 -26.20 5.03
N ALA A 69 2.59 -26.47 3.75
CA ALA A 69 2.26 -25.52 2.69
C ALA A 69 0.75 -25.52 2.46
N PHE A 70 0.16 -24.33 2.35
CA PHE A 70 -1.24 -24.16 1.99
C PHE A 70 -1.44 -22.87 1.18
N GLN A 71 -2.59 -22.79 0.52
CA GLN A 71 -2.99 -21.60 -0.23
C GLN A 71 -3.71 -20.62 0.69
N MET A 72 -3.19 -19.41 0.75
CA MET A 72 -3.79 -18.28 1.43
C MET A 72 -4.43 -17.36 0.38
N PHE A 73 -5.70 -17.01 0.60
CA PHE A 73 -6.43 -16.12 -0.31
C PHE A 73 -6.32 -14.67 0.14
N LEU A 74 -6.04 -13.79 -0.81
CA LEU A 74 -5.99 -12.34 -0.63
C LEU A 74 -7.02 -11.67 -1.53
N TRP A 75 -7.58 -10.57 -1.05
CA TRP A 75 -8.56 -9.78 -1.78
C TRP A 75 -8.04 -8.35 -1.94
N PHE A 76 -7.82 -7.96 -3.20
CA PHE A 76 -7.32 -6.64 -3.55
C PHE A 76 -8.44 -5.83 -4.22
N PRO A 77 -8.68 -4.57 -3.79
CA PRO A 77 -9.64 -3.71 -4.47
C PRO A 77 -9.26 -3.52 -5.94
N ASN A 78 -10.24 -3.65 -6.84
CA ASN A 78 -9.99 -3.54 -8.28
C ASN A 78 -9.40 -2.17 -8.67
N SER A 79 -9.73 -1.11 -7.94
CA SER A 79 -9.22 0.25 -8.16
C SER A 79 -7.74 0.43 -7.80
N GLN A 80 -7.14 -0.54 -7.11
CA GLN A 80 -5.75 -0.52 -6.68
C GLN A 80 -4.88 -1.52 -7.46
N ILE A 81 -5.47 -2.23 -8.44
CA ILE A 81 -4.73 -3.05 -9.38
C ILE A 81 -4.29 -2.15 -10.53
N GLU A 82 -2.99 -2.01 -10.68
CA GLU A 82 -2.39 -1.15 -11.69
C GLU A 82 -2.19 -1.90 -13.01
N ASP A 83 -1.82 -3.17 -12.94
CA ASP A 83 -1.58 -4.01 -14.12
C ASP A 83 -1.78 -5.50 -13.80
N MET A 84 -2.05 -6.29 -14.84
CA MET A 84 -2.11 -7.74 -14.77
C MET A 84 -1.52 -8.36 -16.03
N ASN A 85 -0.50 -9.19 -15.84
CA ASN A 85 0.16 -9.93 -16.90
C ASN A 85 -0.03 -11.44 -16.71
N LEU A 86 -0.19 -12.17 -17.81
CA LEU A 86 -0.21 -13.62 -17.81
C LEU A 86 1.16 -14.15 -18.25
N SER A 87 1.78 -14.94 -17.39
CA SER A 87 3.03 -15.66 -17.65
C SER A 87 2.82 -17.17 -17.49
N LYS A 88 3.87 -17.93 -17.80
CA LYS A 88 3.99 -19.34 -17.46
C LYS A 88 5.11 -19.54 -16.45
N ASP A 89 4.94 -20.47 -15.52
CA ASP A 89 6.06 -20.94 -14.68
C ASP A 89 6.94 -21.95 -15.44
N GLU A 90 7.97 -22.48 -14.76
CA GLU A 90 8.91 -23.47 -15.30
C GLU A 90 8.22 -24.77 -15.75
N GLU A 91 7.03 -25.06 -15.22
CA GLU A 91 6.20 -26.24 -15.52
C GLU A 91 5.11 -25.92 -16.57
N GLU A 92 5.21 -24.78 -17.25
CA GLU A 92 4.22 -24.26 -18.21
C GLU A 92 2.81 -23.98 -17.64
N ASN A 93 2.64 -23.97 -16.32
CA ASN A 93 1.37 -23.62 -15.71
C ASN A 93 1.13 -22.12 -15.82
N ARG A 94 -0.14 -21.73 -15.96
CA ARG A 94 -0.56 -20.33 -16.02
C ARG A 94 -0.30 -19.64 -14.68
N VAL A 95 0.44 -18.54 -14.70
CA VAL A 95 0.70 -17.69 -13.54
C VAL A 95 0.33 -16.25 -13.89
N TYR A 96 -0.55 -15.66 -13.08
CA TYR A 96 -0.93 -14.26 -13.16
C TYR A 96 0.03 -13.43 -12.32
N ILE A 97 0.55 -12.35 -12.89
CA ILE A 97 1.40 -11.37 -12.22
C ILE A 97 0.55 -10.12 -12.06
N VAL A 98 0.08 -9.86 -10.84
CA VAL A 98 -0.78 -8.71 -10.54
C VAL A 98 0.03 -7.64 -9.85
N LYS A 99 0.05 -6.43 -10.43
CA LYS A 99 0.75 -5.29 -9.85
C LYS A 99 -0.19 -4.44 -9.01
N VAL A 100 0.21 -4.21 -7.77
CA VAL A 100 -0.48 -3.33 -6.80
C VAL A 100 0.55 -2.46 -6.08
N PRO A 101 0.14 -1.35 -5.46
CA PRO A 101 1.02 -0.61 -4.55
C PRO A 101 1.55 -1.51 -3.42
N GLN A 102 2.81 -1.32 -3.04
CA GLN A 102 3.49 -2.12 -2.00
C GLN A 102 2.70 -2.16 -0.68
N TRP A 103 2.19 -1.01 -0.24
CA TRP A 103 1.40 -0.91 0.99
C TRP A 103 0.06 -1.66 0.91
N ILE A 104 -0.53 -1.79 -0.29
CA ILE A 104 -1.74 -2.59 -0.52
C ILE A 104 -1.41 -4.07 -0.36
N TRP A 105 -0.29 -4.52 -0.93
CA TRP A 105 0.21 -5.88 -0.75
C TRP A 105 0.43 -6.20 0.73
N GLU A 106 1.23 -5.40 1.42
CA GLU A 106 1.57 -5.61 2.84
C GLU A 106 0.33 -5.65 3.72
N LYS A 107 -0.61 -4.71 3.52
CA LYS A 107 -1.88 -4.69 4.24
C LYS A 107 -2.73 -5.92 3.93
N GLY A 108 -2.84 -6.30 2.65
CA GLY A 108 -3.59 -7.47 2.22
C GLY A 108 -3.05 -8.75 2.85
N TYR A 109 -1.72 -8.92 2.85
CA TYR A 109 -1.04 -10.09 3.40
C TYR A 109 -1.15 -10.16 4.93
N SER A 110 -0.89 -9.04 5.63
CA SER A 110 -1.05 -8.98 7.09
C SER A 110 -2.48 -9.31 7.51
N ASN A 111 -3.50 -8.76 6.83
CA ASN A 111 -4.89 -9.05 7.12
C ASN A 111 -5.25 -10.52 6.88
N ALA A 112 -4.65 -11.15 5.86
CA ALA A 112 -4.88 -12.56 5.57
C ALA A 112 -4.27 -13.45 6.65
N ILE A 113 -3.04 -13.15 7.11
CA ILE A 113 -2.41 -13.84 8.24
C ILE A 113 -3.23 -13.67 9.52
N GLU A 114 -3.66 -12.45 9.85
CA GLU A 114 -4.45 -12.17 11.05
C GLU A 114 -5.73 -13.01 11.09
N LYS A 115 -6.45 -13.13 9.98
CA LYS A 115 -7.63 -14.01 9.89
C LYS A 115 -7.30 -15.49 10.11
N GLN A 116 -6.14 -15.96 9.64
CA GLN A 116 -5.72 -17.33 9.90
C GLN A 116 -5.33 -17.52 11.36
N LEU A 117 -4.63 -16.55 11.95
CA LEU A 117 -4.30 -16.55 13.37
C LEU A 117 -5.56 -16.54 14.25
N ASP A 118 -6.56 -15.73 13.93
CA ASP A 118 -7.85 -15.71 14.64
C ASP A 118 -8.51 -17.10 14.64
N PHE A 119 -8.34 -17.86 13.55
CA PHE A 119 -8.84 -19.22 13.44
C PHE A 119 -7.99 -20.22 14.25
N TYR A 120 -6.66 -20.19 14.11
CA TYR A 120 -5.76 -21.13 14.78
C TYR A 120 -5.58 -20.87 16.28
N ASN A 121 -5.71 -19.62 16.71
CA ASN A 121 -5.56 -19.19 18.10
C ASN A 121 -6.90 -19.03 18.82
N LYS A 122 -8.01 -19.49 18.22
CA LYS A 122 -9.36 -19.30 18.74
C LYS A 122 -9.52 -19.71 20.21
N ASP A 123 -8.87 -20.81 20.60
CA ASP A 123 -8.96 -21.38 21.95
C ASP A 123 -7.71 -21.08 22.80
N GLU A 124 -6.54 -20.90 22.18
CA GLU A 124 -5.28 -20.61 22.85
C GLU A 124 -4.36 -19.79 21.94
N SER A 125 -3.74 -18.72 22.44
CA SER A 125 -2.80 -17.89 21.68
C SER A 125 -1.44 -18.58 21.53
N LYS A 126 -1.36 -19.51 20.57
CA LYS A 126 -0.20 -20.38 20.36
C LYS A 126 0.69 -19.96 19.20
N TYR A 127 0.13 -19.33 18.18
CA TYR A 127 0.81 -18.98 16.93
C TYR A 127 0.89 -17.46 16.74
N SER A 128 1.84 -17.03 15.94
CA SER A 128 2.19 -15.64 15.66
C SER A 128 2.38 -15.42 14.15
N LYS A 129 2.57 -14.16 13.73
CA LYS A 129 2.82 -13.84 12.32
C LYS A 129 4.13 -14.46 11.80
N ASP A 130 5.12 -14.61 12.68
CA ASP A 130 6.46 -15.11 12.33
C ASP A 130 6.44 -16.62 12.00
N ASP A 131 5.38 -17.33 12.38
CA ASP A 131 5.17 -18.74 12.04
C ASP A 131 4.74 -18.95 10.58
N PHE A 132 4.47 -17.87 9.85
CA PHE A 132 4.09 -17.89 8.43
C PHE A 132 5.27 -17.45 7.56
N THR A 133 5.64 -18.30 6.60
CA THR A 133 6.66 -17.96 5.60
C THR A 133 6.02 -17.95 4.21
N LEU A 134 6.12 -16.83 3.50
CA LEU A 134 5.64 -16.73 2.12
C LEU A 134 6.53 -17.57 1.19
N ILE A 135 5.91 -18.47 0.43
CA ILE A 135 6.58 -19.29 -0.60
C ILE A 135 6.41 -18.65 -1.98
N SER A 136 5.23 -18.07 -2.25
CA SER A 136 4.98 -17.44 -3.55
C SER A 136 5.91 -16.28 -3.84
N LYS A 137 6.31 -16.17 -5.12
CA LYS A 137 7.14 -15.09 -5.62
C LYS A 137 6.39 -13.75 -5.59
N VAL A 138 7.04 -12.74 -5.01
CA VAL A 138 6.60 -11.34 -5.06
C VAL A 138 7.77 -10.49 -5.50
N GLU A 139 7.57 -9.72 -6.57
CA GLU A 139 8.59 -8.82 -7.13
C GLU A 139 8.34 -7.41 -6.63
N ASN A 140 9.39 -6.73 -6.14
CA ASN A 140 9.30 -5.32 -5.78
C ASN A 140 9.77 -4.48 -6.98
N PHE A 141 8.91 -3.60 -7.47
CA PHE A 141 9.26 -2.60 -8.46
C PHE A 141 9.43 -1.26 -7.75
N ASP A 142 10.69 -0.89 -7.50
CA ASP A 142 11.02 0.44 -7.02
C ASP A 142 11.13 1.40 -8.20
N PRO A 143 10.49 2.58 -8.13
CA PRO A 143 10.50 3.56 -9.22
C PRO A 143 11.84 4.32 -9.38
N THR A 144 12.89 3.88 -8.68
CA THR A 144 14.23 4.51 -8.68
C THR A 144 15.28 3.78 -9.53
N ASN A 145 14.89 2.77 -10.31
CA ASN A 145 15.77 2.10 -11.28
C ASN A 145 15.54 2.59 -12.71
#